data_AF-Q39391-F1
#
_entry.id   AF-Q39391-F1
#
_cell.length_a   1.000
_cell.length_b   1.000
_cell.length_c   1.000
_cell.angle_alpha   90.00
_cell.angle_beta   90.00
_cell.angle_gamma   90.00
#
_symmetry.space_group_name_H-M   'P 1'
#
loop_
_entity.id
_entity.type
_entity.pdbx_description
1 polymer ?
#
loop_
_entity_poly.entity_id
_entity_poly.type
_entity_poly.pdbx_seq_one_letter_code
_entity_poly.pdbx_strand_id
1 'polypeptide(L)'
;MKGVQNIYNNAYSVSSLLVFFVLILFRPALSINSTNKLSSSESLTISSNRTLVSPGGAFELGFFKPSALPRWYLGIRYKKVSEKTYAWVANRDNPLSTSIGTLKISGNNLHLLDQFNKTVWWTSLPSRDAPVTAEVLPNGNFVLRHSYNDDPSEFLWQSFDFPTDTLLPEMKLGYDLKTGRNRFLTSWRSSDDPASGNFTFNLETQWGLPEFILRMNHGWVEARSGPWNGIEFSGDARIRLHGFQFYSFRMTNHSIYSILTTRDWMLERVTWTSTSSEWKRSEDYLFTGICDAYTACGGPNNNTEWAERDEWVGRSISGCVRRTQLSCGGDHDFFELNNTKMPDTKTATVDRGIIDGKKCKERCLSDCIWKRWTGLCDLDRRPR
;
A
#
# COMPACT_ATOMS: atom_id res chain seq x y z
N MET A 1 -68.50 -53.22 5.19
CA MET A 1 -67.10 -53.01 5.63
C MET A 1 -66.62 -51.69 5.05
N LYS A 2 -66.72 -50.58 5.80
CA LYS A 2 -66.18 -49.28 5.40
C LYS A 2 -64.78 -49.15 6.00
N GLY A 3 -63.79 -48.95 5.14
CA GLY A 3 -62.37 -48.97 5.46
C GLY A 3 -61.98 -47.86 6.42
N VAL A 4 -61.39 -48.27 7.55
CA VAL A 4 -60.67 -47.40 8.47
C VAL A 4 -59.24 -47.28 7.94
N GLN A 5 -58.98 -46.29 7.10
CA GLN A 5 -57.61 -45.99 6.70
C GLN A 5 -57.42 -44.49 6.54
N ASN A 6 -56.23 -44.03 6.96
CA ASN A 6 -55.64 -42.70 6.75
C ASN A 6 -55.78 -41.61 7.82
N ILE A 7 -56.08 -41.91 9.09
CA ILE A 7 -55.82 -40.93 10.17
C ILE A 7 -54.31 -40.89 10.50
N TYR A 8 -53.64 -42.04 10.51
CA TYR A 8 -52.20 -42.12 10.83
C TYR A 8 -51.30 -41.42 9.80
N ASN A 9 -51.58 -41.57 8.49
CA ASN A 9 -50.76 -40.95 7.45
C ASN A 9 -50.81 -39.40 7.46
N ASN A 10 -51.96 -38.83 7.82
CA ASN A 10 -52.09 -37.37 7.98
C ASN A 10 -51.32 -36.87 9.21
N ALA A 11 -51.30 -37.61 10.31
CA ALA A 11 -50.56 -37.22 11.52
C ALA A 11 -49.04 -37.18 11.28
N TYR A 12 -48.48 -38.14 10.53
CA TYR A 12 -47.05 -38.14 10.18
C TYR A 12 -46.68 -37.01 9.21
N SER A 13 -47.56 -36.69 8.26
CA SER A 13 -47.37 -35.57 7.32
C SER A 13 -47.36 -34.22 8.03
N VAL A 14 -48.32 -33.98 8.93
CA VAL A 14 -48.43 -32.73 9.70
C VAL A 14 -47.27 -32.58 10.68
N SER A 15 -46.84 -33.66 11.34
CA SER A 15 -45.66 -33.67 12.22
C SER A 15 -44.36 -33.35 11.47
N SER A 16 -44.17 -33.93 10.28
CA SER A 16 -43.01 -33.66 9.42
C SER A 16 -42.97 -32.21 8.93
N LEU A 17 -44.12 -31.64 8.55
CA LEU A 17 -44.27 -30.23 8.17
C LEU A 17 -43.94 -29.29 9.34
N LEU A 18 -44.36 -29.63 10.56
CA LEU A 18 -44.06 -28.86 11.77
C LEU A 18 -42.57 -28.85 12.09
N VAL A 19 -41.89 -30.00 11.98
CA VAL A 19 -40.44 -30.10 12.15
C VAL A 19 -39.70 -29.27 11.09
N PHE A 20 -40.13 -29.32 9.82
CA PHE A 20 -39.56 -28.49 8.76
C PHE A 20 -39.77 -26.99 9.01
N PHE A 21 -40.97 -26.59 9.47
CA PHE A 21 -41.28 -25.19 9.77
C PHE A 21 -40.46 -24.67 10.96
N VAL A 22 -40.29 -25.49 12.01
CA VAL A 22 -39.40 -25.19 13.14
C VAL A 22 -37.95 -25.08 12.66
N LEU A 23 -37.45 -26.00 11.84
CA LEU A 23 -36.09 -25.92 11.28
C LEU A 23 -35.87 -24.69 10.38
N ILE A 24 -36.92 -24.20 9.68
CA ILE A 24 -36.88 -22.96 8.88
C ILE A 24 -36.87 -21.72 9.79
N LEU A 25 -37.68 -21.72 10.86
CA LEU A 25 -37.73 -20.63 11.85
C LEU A 25 -36.46 -20.54 12.71
N PHE A 26 -35.74 -21.65 12.90
CA PHE A 26 -34.45 -21.69 13.61
C PHE A 26 -33.23 -21.43 12.71
N ARG A 27 -33.39 -21.23 11.38
CA ARG A 27 -32.26 -20.89 10.50
C ARG A 27 -31.55 -19.55 10.79
N PRO A 28 -32.11 -18.54 11.48
CA PRO A 28 -31.33 -17.35 11.82
C PRO A 28 -30.38 -17.55 13.02
N ALA A 29 -30.53 -18.62 13.82
CA ALA A 29 -29.81 -18.75 15.09
C ALA A 29 -28.40 -19.39 14.97
N LEU A 30 -28.04 -19.95 13.80
CA LEU A 30 -26.73 -20.57 13.53
C LEU A 30 -25.89 -19.78 12.53
N SER A 31 -26.32 -18.57 12.16
CA SER A 31 -25.40 -17.59 11.57
C SER A 31 -24.46 -17.14 12.68
N ILE A 32 -23.17 -17.48 12.59
CA ILE A 32 -22.13 -16.70 13.28
C ILE A 32 -22.30 -15.30 12.72
N ASN A 33 -23.04 -14.43 13.41
CA ASN A 33 -23.17 -13.03 13.04
C ASN A 33 -21.79 -12.41 13.22
N SER A 34 -20.99 -12.48 12.15
CA SER A 34 -19.70 -11.82 12.10
C SER A 34 -19.98 -10.33 12.12
N THR A 35 -19.84 -9.74 13.30
CA THR A 35 -19.91 -8.29 13.48
C THR A 35 -18.68 -7.64 12.84
N ASN A 36 -18.82 -6.41 12.38
CA ASN A 36 -17.70 -5.60 11.93
C ASN A 36 -17.07 -4.79 13.09
N LYS A 37 -17.65 -4.83 14.30
CA LYS A 37 -17.27 -4.02 15.46
C LYS A 37 -16.78 -4.88 16.64
N LEU A 38 -15.88 -4.30 17.43
CA LEU A 38 -15.38 -4.80 18.71
C LEU A 38 -15.53 -3.70 19.77
N SER A 39 -16.37 -3.94 20.77
CA SER A 39 -16.58 -3.02 21.89
C SER A 39 -15.57 -3.24 23.03
N SER A 40 -15.51 -2.30 23.98
CA SER A 40 -14.56 -2.38 25.12
C SER A 40 -14.80 -3.56 26.07
N SER A 41 -16.02 -4.11 26.10
CA SER A 41 -16.36 -5.30 26.89
C SER A 41 -16.03 -6.61 26.19
N GLU A 42 -15.62 -6.56 24.92
CA GLU A 42 -15.37 -7.73 24.10
C GLU A 42 -13.87 -7.95 23.86
N SER A 43 -13.55 -9.17 23.45
CA SER A 43 -12.23 -9.52 22.96
C SER A 43 -12.32 -10.50 21.79
N LEU A 44 -11.26 -10.50 20.98
CA LEU A 44 -11.01 -11.48 19.94
C LEU A 44 -9.88 -12.38 20.43
N THR A 45 -10.09 -13.69 20.48
CA THR A 45 -9.05 -14.64 20.88
C THR A 45 -8.78 -15.66 19.79
N ILE A 46 -7.55 -16.16 19.71
CA ILE A 46 -7.19 -17.23 18.77
C ILE A 46 -8.09 -18.46 18.97
N SER A 47 -8.32 -18.87 20.22
CA SER A 47 -9.10 -20.06 20.56
C SER A 47 -10.59 -19.96 20.20
N SER A 48 -11.14 -18.74 20.12
CA SER A 48 -12.54 -18.54 19.77
C SER A 48 -12.83 -18.73 18.28
N ASN A 49 -11.81 -18.69 17.41
CA ASN A 49 -11.94 -18.62 15.95
C ASN A 49 -12.91 -17.52 15.45
N ARG A 50 -13.25 -16.54 16.30
CA ARG A 50 -14.08 -15.40 15.92
C ARG A 50 -13.25 -14.47 15.01
N THR A 51 -13.94 -13.82 14.07
CA THR A 51 -13.38 -12.80 13.18
C THR A 51 -14.30 -11.59 13.13
N LEU A 52 -13.76 -10.43 12.74
CA LEU A 52 -14.56 -9.25 12.38
C LEU A 52 -14.64 -9.17 10.86
N VAL A 53 -15.84 -8.96 10.31
CA VAL A 53 -16.06 -8.98 8.86
C VAL A 53 -16.60 -7.63 8.43
N SER A 54 -15.96 -6.99 7.46
CA SER A 54 -16.39 -5.69 6.95
C SER A 54 -17.82 -5.76 6.40
N PRO A 55 -18.62 -4.69 6.47
CA PRO A 55 -19.89 -4.64 5.75
C PRO A 55 -19.68 -4.94 4.25
N GLY A 56 -20.55 -5.75 3.64
CA GLY A 56 -20.38 -6.27 2.28
C GLY A 56 -19.48 -7.53 2.16
N GLY A 57 -18.82 -7.92 3.25
CA GLY A 57 -18.07 -9.19 3.35
C GLY A 57 -16.84 -9.29 2.46
N ALA A 58 -16.24 -8.15 2.07
CA ALA A 58 -15.01 -8.13 1.27
C ALA A 58 -13.77 -8.47 2.11
N PHE A 59 -13.69 -7.91 3.32
CA PHE A 59 -12.54 -8.05 4.22
C PHE A 59 -12.91 -8.79 5.52
N GLU A 60 -11.93 -9.49 6.07
CA GLU A 60 -12.02 -10.18 7.35
C GLU A 60 -10.76 -9.91 8.19
N LEU A 61 -10.96 -9.45 9.41
CA LEU A 61 -9.92 -9.30 10.42
C LEU A 61 -9.95 -10.48 11.39
N GLY A 62 -8.80 -11.10 11.60
CA GLY A 62 -8.68 -12.24 12.50
C GLY A 62 -7.25 -12.69 12.73
N PHE A 63 -7.12 -13.71 13.57
CA PHE A 63 -5.84 -14.37 13.81
C PHE A 63 -5.52 -15.36 12.71
N PHE A 64 -4.25 -15.42 12.34
CA PHE A 64 -3.76 -16.40 11.38
C PHE A 64 -2.35 -16.87 11.74
N LYS A 65 -2.02 -18.05 11.20
CA LYS A 65 -0.70 -18.66 11.27
C LYS A 65 -0.25 -18.99 9.85
N PRO A 66 0.84 -18.39 9.33
CA PRO A 66 1.47 -18.81 8.09
C PRO A 66 1.90 -20.28 8.17
N SER A 67 1.91 -20.99 7.04
CA SER A 67 2.11 -22.45 7.03
C SER A 67 3.47 -22.89 7.56
N ALA A 68 4.52 -22.10 7.33
CA ALA A 68 5.90 -22.49 7.61
C ALA A 68 6.38 -22.23 9.05
N LEU A 69 5.78 -21.28 9.77
CA LEU A 69 6.29 -20.82 11.06
C LEU A 69 5.25 -20.99 12.18
N PRO A 70 5.63 -21.45 13.38
CA PRO A 70 4.74 -21.56 14.53
C PRO A 70 4.50 -20.19 15.18
N ARG A 71 4.15 -19.19 14.37
CA ARG A 71 3.97 -17.79 14.75
C ARG A 71 2.58 -17.33 14.36
N TRP A 72 1.90 -16.67 15.30
CA TRP A 72 0.56 -16.16 15.10
C TRP A 72 0.57 -14.64 14.94
N TYR A 73 -0.31 -14.19 14.06
CA TYR A 73 -0.45 -12.79 13.69
C TYR A 73 -1.91 -12.40 13.67
N LEU A 74 -2.17 -11.13 13.92
CA LEU A 74 -3.46 -10.49 13.69
C LEU A 74 -3.37 -9.76 12.34
N GLY A 75 -4.31 -10.01 11.43
CA GLY A 75 -4.31 -9.36 10.12
C GLY A 75 -5.68 -9.25 9.49
N ILE A 76 -5.72 -8.49 8.39
CA ILE A 76 -6.89 -8.31 7.54
C ILE A 76 -6.62 -9.02 6.23
N ARG A 77 -7.56 -9.87 5.79
CA ARG A 77 -7.49 -10.59 4.52
C ARG A 77 -8.72 -10.32 3.65
N TYR A 78 -8.60 -10.60 2.36
CA TYR A 78 -9.78 -10.72 1.51
C TYR A 78 -10.55 -12.01 1.86
N LYS A 79 -11.82 -11.87 2.24
CA LYS A 79 -12.63 -13.00 2.71
C LYS A 79 -13.05 -13.94 1.58
N LYS A 80 -13.36 -13.37 0.40
CA LYS A 80 -13.87 -14.11 -0.78
C LYS A 80 -12.78 -14.74 -1.65
N VAL A 81 -11.53 -14.35 -1.45
CA VAL A 81 -10.40 -14.90 -2.20
C VAL A 81 -9.95 -16.20 -1.53
N SER A 82 -9.85 -17.27 -2.32
CA SER A 82 -9.46 -18.61 -1.87
C SER A 82 -8.01 -18.65 -1.40
N GLU A 83 -7.12 -18.03 -2.17
CA GLU A 83 -5.74 -17.74 -1.76
C GLU A 83 -5.78 -16.81 -0.53
N LYS A 84 -5.02 -17.18 0.52
CA LYS A 84 -4.97 -16.39 1.77
C LYS A 84 -4.17 -15.11 1.55
N THR A 85 -4.82 -14.10 0.99
CA THR A 85 -4.22 -12.79 0.71
C THR A 85 -4.47 -11.82 1.86
N TYR A 86 -3.42 -11.54 2.62
CA TYR A 86 -3.44 -10.59 3.73
C TYR A 86 -3.10 -9.19 3.21
N ALA A 87 -4.00 -8.24 3.41
CA ALA A 87 -3.81 -6.85 3.02
C ALA A 87 -3.15 -6.01 4.12
N TRP A 88 -3.16 -6.48 5.36
CA TRP A 88 -2.59 -5.79 6.51
C TRP A 88 -2.27 -6.75 7.65
N VAL A 89 -1.20 -6.51 8.40
CA VAL A 89 -0.75 -7.31 9.55
C VAL A 89 -0.34 -6.37 10.69
N ALA A 90 -0.97 -6.52 11.87
CA ALA A 90 -0.73 -5.64 13.02
C ALA A 90 0.67 -5.86 13.61
N ASN A 91 0.93 -7.09 14.04
CA ASN A 91 2.10 -7.47 14.83
C ASN A 91 3.16 -8.16 13.98
N ARG A 92 3.40 -7.64 12.77
CA ARG A 92 4.25 -8.28 11.75
C ARG A 92 5.68 -8.59 12.24
N ASP A 93 6.25 -7.69 13.05
CA ASP A 93 7.60 -7.84 13.63
C ASP A 93 7.59 -8.32 15.08
N ASN A 94 6.40 -8.48 15.68
CA ASN A 94 6.21 -8.94 17.07
C ASN A 94 5.21 -10.12 17.09
N PRO A 95 5.56 -11.27 16.49
CA PRO A 95 4.69 -12.43 16.41
C PRO A 95 4.32 -12.98 17.77
N LEU A 96 3.14 -13.59 17.86
CA LEU A 96 2.75 -14.41 18.99
C LEU A 96 3.36 -15.82 18.85
N SER A 97 4.08 -16.28 19.86
CA SER A 97 4.82 -17.56 19.80
C SER A 97 3.93 -18.79 20.02
N THR A 98 2.68 -18.61 20.43
CA THR A 98 1.75 -19.70 20.75
C THR A 98 0.37 -19.44 20.15
N SER A 99 -0.51 -20.42 20.17
CA SER A 99 -1.92 -20.29 19.76
C SER A 99 -2.79 -19.59 20.82
N ILE A 100 -2.18 -18.80 21.71
CA ILE A 100 -2.86 -18.01 22.72
C ILE A 100 -2.54 -16.55 22.44
N GLY A 101 -3.57 -15.79 22.11
CA GLY A 101 -3.49 -14.40 21.76
C GLY A 101 -4.84 -13.75 21.94
N THR A 102 -4.84 -12.53 22.48
CA THR A 102 -6.08 -11.77 22.76
C THR A 102 -5.94 -10.35 22.25
N LEU A 103 -6.79 -9.97 21.29
CA LEU A 103 -7.01 -8.57 20.92
C LEU A 103 -8.17 -8.03 21.75
N LYS A 104 -7.97 -6.92 22.44
CA LYS A 104 -9.04 -6.21 23.17
C LYS A 104 -8.77 -4.72 23.21
N ILE A 105 -9.78 -3.97 23.60
CA ILE A 105 -9.63 -2.57 23.96
C ILE A 105 -9.30 -2.50 25.46
N SER A 106 -8.30 -1.70 25.83
CA SER A 106 -7.95 -1.42 27.22
C SER A 106 -7.72 0.08 27.38
N GLY A 107 -8.46 0.72 28.29
CA GLY A 107 -8.58 2.18 28.32
C GLY A 107 -9.21 2.67 27.01
N ASN A 108 -8.40 3.35 26.19
CA ASN A 108 -8.78 3.88 24.87
C ASN A 108 -7.84 3.40 23.75
N ASN A 109 -7.12 2.31 23.96
CA ASN A 109 -6.18 1.74 23.00
C ASN A 109 -6.58 0.31 22.64
N LEU A 110 -6.19 -0.13 21.44
CA LEU A 110 -6.19 -1.55 21.09
C LEU A 110 -4.91 -2.17 21.61
N HIS A 111 -5.04 -3.33 22.27
CA HIS A 111 -3.94 -4.12 22.78
C HIS A 111 -4.02 -5.54 22.24
N LEU A 112 -2.90 -6.02 21.71
CA LEU A 112 -2.70 -7.43 21.42
C LEU A 112 -1.83 -8.05 22.52
N LEU A 113 -2.39 -9.03 23.23
CA LEU A 113 -1.77 -9.71 24.36
C LEU A 113 -1.34 -11.14 23.99
N ASP A 114 -0.21 -11.58 24.55
CA ASP A 114 0.28 -12.96 24.46
C ASP A 114 -0.29 -13.88 25.56
N GLN A 115 0.23 -15.12 25.64
CA GLN A 115 -0.18 -16.11 26.65
C GLN A 115 0.09 -15.69 28.10
N PHE A 116 0.95 -14.71 28.34
CA PHE A 116 1.31 -14.19 29.66
C PHE A 116 0.62 -12.86 29.95
N ASN A 117 -0.38 -12.47 29.16
CA ASN A 117 -1.01 -11.15 29.20
C ASN A 117 -0.05 -9.98 28.96
N LYS A 118 1.11 -10.22 28.35
CA LYS A 118 2.05 -9.18 27.95
C LYS A 118 1.57 -8.57 26.64
N THR A 119 1.56 -7.23 26.56
CA THR A 119 1.25 -6.53 25.31
C THR A 119 2.40 -6.70 24.32
N VAL A 120 2.10 -7.26 23.14
CA VAL A 120 3.06 -7.42 22.02
C VAL A 120 2.86 -6.38 20.93
N TRP A 121 1.68 -5.76 20.85
CA TRP A 121 1.37 -4.69 19.90
C TRP A 121 0.22 -3.81 20.43
N TRP A 122 0.26 -2.50 20.17
CA TRP A 122 -0.79 -1.55 20.55
C TRP A 122 -0.82 -0.29 19.66
N THR A 123 -1.90 0.51 19.74
CA THR A 123 -2.13 1.71 18.90
C THR A 123 -1.42 2.99 19.37
N SER A 124 -0.81 2.97 20.56
CA SER A 124 -0.03 4.06 21.18
C SER A 124 -0.71 5.46 21.20
N LEU A 125 -2.00 5.52 21.49
CA LEU A 125 -2.76 6.76 21.64
C LEU A 125 -2.61 7.36 23.04
N PRO A 126 -2.65 8.70 23.18
CA PRO A 126 -2.72 9.36 24.48
C PRO A 126 -3.94 8.87 25.27
N SER A 127 -3.76 8.57 26.56
CA SER A 127 -4.86 8.12 27.41
C SER A 127 -5.93 9.22 27.56
N ARG A 128 -7.19 8.86 27.33
CA ARG A 128 -8.37 9.71 27.48
C ARG A 128 -9.53 8.85 27.96
N ASP A 129 -10.33 9.37 28.89
CA ASP A 129 -11.54 8.69 29.38
C ASP A 129 -12.71 8.97 28.43
N ALA A 130 -12.82 8.17 27.37
CA ALA A 130 -13.97 8.19 26.48
C ALA A 130 -14.26 6.76 25.97
N PRO A 131 -15.55 6.39 25.82
CA PRO A 131 -15.91 5.10 25.24
C PRO A 131 -15.45 5.04 23.78
N VAL A 132 -14.74 3.96 23.44
CA VAL A 132 -14.23 3.72 22.09
C VAL A 132 -14.70 2.38 21.54
N THR A 133 -14.71 2.27 20.23
CA THR A 133 -15.08 1.05 19.52
C THR A 133 -14.14 0.86 18.34
N ALA A 134 -13.71 -0.38 18.14
CA ALA A 134 -12.91 -0.73 16.98
C ALA A 134 -13.82 -1.32 15.89
N GLU A 135 -13.56 -0.99 14.63
CA GLU A 135 -14.44 -1.33 13.52
C GLU A 135 -13.66 -1.61 12.23
N VAL A 136 -14.03 -2.66 11.49
CA VAL A 136 -13.55 -2.91 10.14
C VAL A 136 -14.54 -2.31 9.14
N LEU A 137 -14.09 -1.32 8.37
CA LEU A 137 -14.89 -0.61 7.38
C LEU A 137 -14.98 -1.38 6.04
N PRO A 138 -15.94 -1.04 5.15
CA PRO A 138 -16.12 -1.73 3.87
C PRO A 138 -14.89 -1.71 2.95
N ASN A 139 -14.06 -0.67 3.05
CA ASN A 139 -12.81 -0.54 2.28
C ASN A 139 -11.63 -1.29 2.91
N GLY A 140 -11.84 -2.00 4.03
CA GLY A 140 -10.81 -2.76 4.73
C GLY A 140 -10.02 -1.97 5.76
N ASN A 141 -10.32 -0.68 5.96
CA ASN A 141 -9.71 0.12 7.01
C ASN A 141 -10.20 -0.35 8.38
N PHE A 142 -9.27 -0.71 9.27
CA PHE A 142 -9.56 -1.05 10.65
C PHE A 142 -9.33 0.19 11.50
N VAL A 143 -10.38 0.69 12.13
CA VAL A 143 -10.36 1.98 12.81
C VAL A 143 -10.68 1.83 14.28
N LEU A 144 -10.11 2.71 15.11
CA LEU A 144 -10.52 2.95 16.48
C LEU A 144 -11.11 4.36 16.55
N ARG A 145 -12.33 4.47 17.09
CA ARG A 145 -13.09 5.72 17.12
C ARG A 145 -13.92 5.83 18.39
N HIS A 146 -14.41 7.02 18.68
CA HIS A 146 -15.39 7.22 19.74
C HIS A 146 -16.69 6.46 19.43
N SER A 147 -17.27 5.79 20.43
CA SER A 147 -18.46 4.94 20.21
C SER A 147 -19.70 5.70 19.75
N TYR A 148 -19.76 7.00 20.05
CA TYR A 148 -20.86 7.90 19.72
C TYR A 148 -20.61 8.72 18.45
N ASN A 149 -19.45 8.58 17.81
CA ASN A 149 -19.11 9.32 16.60
C ASN A 149 -18.68 8.39 15.47
N ASP A 150 -19.34 8.54 14.32
CA ASP A 150 -19.07 7.82 13.08
C ASP A 150 -18.32 8.70 12.05
N ASP A 151 -18.00 9.97 12.37
CA ASP A 151 -17.26 10.87 11.47
C ASP A 151 -15.85 10.34 11.18
N PRO A 152 -15.52 10.03 9.91
CA PRO A 152 -14.18 9.60 9.52
C PRO A 152 -13.07 10.62 9.80
N SER A 153 -13.42 11.90 9.97
CA SER A 153 -12.45 12.96 10.28
C SER A 153 -11.94 12.89 11.74
N GLU A 154 -12.66 12.20 12.62
CA GLU A 154 -12.38 12.07 14.05
C GLU A 154 -11.90 10.67 14.47
N PHE A 155 -11.48 9.85 13.51
CA PHE A 155 -10.87 8.56 13.84
C PHE A 155 -9.61 8.75 14.69
N LEU A 156 -9.55 8.04 15.81
CA LEU A 156 -8.44 8.11 16.76
C LEU A 156 -7.21 7.37 16.23
N TRP A 157 -7.44 6.24 15.56
CA TRP A 157 -6.40 5.43 14.91
C TRP A 157 -7.00 4.69 13.70
N GLN A 158 -6.18 4.47 12.67
CA GLN A 158 -6.58 3.78 11.45
C GLN A 158 -5.45 2.88 10.92
N SER A 159 -5.76 1.66 10.49
CA SER A 159 -4.77 0.77 9.87
C SER A 159 -4.24 1.34 8.55
N PHE A 160 -5.02 2.15 7.85
CA PHE A 160 -4.61 2.83 6.62
C PHE A 160 -3.45 3.80 6.80
N ASP A 161 -3.19 4.27 8.02
CA ASP A 161 -2.02 5.09 8.34
C ASP A 161 -0.75 4.27 8.64
N PHE A 162 -0.88 2.95 8.77
CA PHE A 162 0.19 2.00 9.07
C PHE A 162 0.16 0.82 8.08
N PRO A 163 0.34 1.08 6.77
CA PRO A 163 0.38 0.02 5.76
C PRO A 163 1.47 -1.02 6.04
N THR A 164 1.28 -2.24 5.54
CA THR A 164 2.32 -3.27 5.50
C THR A 164 3.03 -3.25 4.15
N ASP A 165 2.81 -4.25 3.32
CA ASP A 165 3.33 -4.44 1.97
C ASP A 165 2.31 -4.09 0.89
N THR A 166 1.08 -3.73 1.28
CA THR A 166 -0.05 -3.60 0.35
C THR A 166 -0.73 -2.23 0.47
N LEU A 167 -1.08 -1.66 -0.68
CA LEU A 167 -1.97 -0.49 -0.82
C LEU A 167 -3.32 -0.95 -1.40
N LEU A 168 -4.36 -0.82 -0.57
CA LEU A 168 -5.76 -1.02 -0.95
C LEU A 168 -6.34 0.23 -1.66
N PRO A 169 -7.48 0.09 -2.35
CA PRO A 169 -8.25 1.25 -2.80
C PRO A 169 -8.52 2.21 -1.63
N GLU A 170 -8.52 3.51 -1.91
CA GLU A 170 -8.71 4.62 -0.96
C GLU A 170 -7.59 4.84 0.07
N MET A 171 -6.65 3.89 0.23
CA MET A 171 -5.44 4.14 1.00
C MET A 171 -4.60 5.24 0.37
N LYS A 172 -3.82 5.92 1.20
CA LYS A 172 -2.91 7.00 0.78
C LYS A 172 -1.47 6.52 0.94
N LEU A 173 -0.70 6.61 -0.14
CA LEU A 173 0.73 6.33 -0.15
C LEU A 173 1.50 7.64 -0.32
N GLY A 174 2.30 8.02 0.68
CA GLY A 174 2.99 9.30 0.75
C GLY A 174 2.68 10.07 2.03
N TYR A 175 2.89 11.39 1.99
CA TYR A 175 2.89 12.24 3.17
C TYR A 175 1.50 12.71 3.59
N ASP A 176 1.29 12.71 4.90
CA ASP A 176 0.31 13.55 5.58
C ASP A 176 0.98 14.83 6.08
N LEU A 177 0.66 15.97 5.49
CA LEU A 177 1.25 17.24 5.93
C LEU A 177 0.75 17.69 7.31
N LYS A 178 -0.43 17.23 7.76
CA LYS A 178 -0.96 17.61 9.08
C LYS A 178 -0.26 16.89 10.21
N THR A 179 0.00 15.59 10.03
CA THR A 179 0.64 14.75 11.07
C THR A 179 2.14 14.58 10.85
N GLY A 180 2.67 14.97 9.69
CA GLY A 180 4.06 14.74 9.30
C GLY A 180 4.39 13.28 8.95
N ARG A 181 3.39 12.40 8.91
CA ARG A 181 3.59 10.96 8.69
C ARG A 181 3.78 10.65 7.20
N ASN A 182 4.86 9.95 6.86
CA ASN A 182 5.00 9.30 5.55
C ASN A 182 4.42 7.88 5.61
N ARG A 183 3.41 7.60 4.79
CA ARG A 183 2.84 6.24 4.61
C ARG A 183 3.59 5.57 3.46
N PHE A 184 4.26 4.46 3.73
CA PHE A 184 5.08 3.74 2.75
C PHE A 184 4.88 2.23 2.89
N LEU A 185 5.17 1.48 1.83
CA LEU A 185 5.04 0.03 1.86
C LEU A 185 6.39 -0.61 2.23
N THR A 186 6.34 -1.73 2.94
CA THR A 186 7.51 -2.57 3.27
C THR A 186 7.18 -4.01 2.97
N SER A 187 7.96 -4.65 2.09
CA SER A 187 7.75 -6.03 1.66
C SER A 187 7.68 -7.00 2.82
N TRP A 188 7.05 -8.15 2.62
CA TRP A 188 7.24 -9.28 3.54
C TRP A 188 8.66 -9.80 3.42
N ARG A 189 9.13 -10.49 4.47
CA ARG A 189 10.46 -11.11 4.49
C ARG A 189 10.53 -12.31 3.56
N SER A 190 9.42 -13.04 3.42
CA SER A 190 9.22 -14.09 2.42
C SER A 190 7.71 -14.36 2.24
N SER A 191 7.34 -15.26 1.32
CA SER A 191 5.95 -15.68 1.07
C SER A 191 5.19 -16.13 2.33
N ASP A 192 5.90 -16.72 3.29
CA ASP A 192 5.33 -17.32 4.50
C ASP A 192 5.73 -16.59 5.78
N ASP A 193 6.39 -15.43 5.67
CA ASP A 193 6.82 -14.66 6.82
C ASP A 193 6.49 -13.15 6.66
N PRO A 194 5.43 -12.66 7.34
CA PRO A 194 4.98 -11.28 7.22
C PRO A 194 5.90 -10.26 7.88
N ALA A 195 6.94 -10.68 8.60
CA ALA A 195 7.96 -9.79 9.13
C ALA A 195 8.48 -8.82 8.06
N SER A 196 8.97 -7.66 8.50
CA SER A 196 9.50 -6.64 7.62
C SER A 196 10.66 -7.19 6.78
N GLY A 197 10.49 -7.14 5.46
CA GLY A 197 11.45 -7.62 4.48
C GLY A 197 12.50 -6.59 4.13
N ASN A 198 13.15 -6.79 2.98
CA ASN A 198 14.27 -5.98 2.55
C ASN A 198 13.90 -4.79 1.68
N PHE A 199 12.66 -4.67 1.22
CA PHE A 199 12.30 -3.64 0.26
C PHE A 199 11.26 -2.69 0.82
N THR A 200 11.50 -1.40 0.59
CA THR A 200 10.58 -0.33 0.98
C THR A 200 10.24 0.52 -0.22
N PHE A 201 9.00 0.97 -0.28
CA PHE A 201 8.47 1.79 -1.35
C PHE A 201 7.83 3.05 -0.77
N ASN A 202 8.47 4.20 -0.95
CA ASN A 202 8.05 5.46 -0.33
C ASN A 202 8.09 6.64 -1.30
N LEU A 203 7.31 7.66 -0.98
CA LEU A 203 7.44 8.97 -1.61
C LEU A 203 8.55 9.75 -0.88
N GLU A 204 9.56 10.18 -1.62
CA GLU A 204 10.59 11.13 -1.18
C GLU A 204 10.18 12.54 -1.56
N THR A 205 10.27 13.47 -0.62
CA THR A 205 9.88 14.87 -0.81
C THR A 205 10.84 15.84 -0.13
N GLN A 206 11.83 15.35 0.61
CA GLN A 206 12.75 16.20 1.39
C GLN A 206 13.81 16.87 0.52
N TRP A 207 14.20 16.21 -0.58
CA TRP A 207 15.27 16.65 -1.46
C TRP A 207 14.75 16.70 -2.90
N GLY A 208 14.93 17.84 -3.58
CA GLY A 208 14.55 17.99 -4.97
C GLY A 208 13.03 18.01 -5.19
N LEU A 209 12.59 17.32 -6.25
CA LEU A 209 11.17 17.17 -6.60
C LEU A 209 10.61 15.87 -5.98
N PRO A 210 9.29 15.79 -5.74
CA PRO A 210 8.67 14.56 -5.24
C PRO A 210 8.93 13.37 -6.17
N GLU A 211 9.40 12.26 -5.60
CA GLU A 211 9.77 11.04 -6.32
C GLU A 211 9.40 9.80 -5.53
N PHE A 212 8.82 8.79 -6.19
CA PHE A 212 8.72 7.47 -5.56
C PHE A 212 10.04 6.72 -5.69
N ILE A 213 10.48 6.14 -4.58
CA ILE A 213 11.74 5.43 -4.48
C ILE A 213 11.49 4.04 -3.93
N LEU A 214 12.03 3.05 -4.65
CA LEU A 214 12.20 1.70 -4.15
C LEU A 214 13.60 1.57 -3.56
N ARG A 215 13.68 1.19 -2.28
CA ARG A 215 14.95 1.01 -1.57
C ARG A 215 15.09 -0.41 -1.06
N MET A 216 16.29 -0.95 -1.18
CA MET A 216 16.70 -2.15 -0.45
C MET A 216 17.19 -1.76 0.95
N ASN A 217 17.13 -2.71 1.89
CA ASN A 217 17.69 -2.57 3.23
C ASN A 217 19.13 -2.02 3.16
N HIS A 218 19.49 -1.20 4.15
CA HIS A 218 20.71 -0.38 4.18
C HIS A 218 20.69 0.88 3.29
N GLY A 219 19.54 1.25 2.71
CA GLY A 219 19.32 2.56 2.09
C GLY A 219 19.70 2.66 0.61
N TRP A 220 20.14 1.56 0.01
CA TRP A 220 20.43 1.47 -1.43
C TRP A 220 19.17 1.73 -2.25
N VAL A 221 19.26 2.66 -3.20
CA VAL A 221 18.16 2.98 -4.10
C VAL A 221 18.21 2.00 -5.27
N GLU A 222 17.21 1.14 -5.36
CA GLU A 222 17.09 0.16 -6.44
C GLU A 222 16.42 0.77 -7.65
N ALA A 223 15.31 1.47 -7.44
CA ALA A 223 14.54 2.04 -8.52
C ALA A 223 13.87 3.36 -8.14
N ARG A 224 13.55 4.17 -9.16
CA ARG A 224 12.91 5.48 -9.02
C ARG A 224 11.83 5.70 -10.04
N SER A 225 10.79 6.46 -9.69
CA SER A 225 9.77 6.87 -10.65
C SER A 225 10.27 8.01 -11.54
N GLY A 226 11.35 8.67 -11.14
CA GLY A 226 11.69 10.01 -11.63
C GLY A 226 10.76 11.06 -11.01
N PRO A 227 11.12 12.35 -11.11
CA PRO A 227 10.40 13.46 -10.49
C PRO A 227 9.00 13.67 -11.04
N TRP A 228 8.13 14.11 -10.15
CA TRP A 228 6.78 14.58 -10.48
C TRP A 228 6.83 15.92 -11.22
N ASN A 229 6.37 15.95 -12.47
CA ASN A 229 6.38 17.16 -13.30
C ASN A 229 5.13 18.06 -13.12
N GLY A 230 4.13 17.60 -12.36
CA GLY A 230 2.85 18.29 -12.19
C GLY A 230 1.65 17.53 -12.78
N ILE A 231 1.91 16.60 -13.70
CA ILE A 231 0.91 15.78 -14.39
C ILE A 231 1.16 14.29 -14.11
N GLU A 232 2.43 13.88 -14.14
CA GLU A 232 2.89 12.52 -13.96
C GLU A 232 4.33 12.44 -13.46
N PHE A 233 4.80 11.24 -13.12
CA PHE A 233 6.23 11.02 -12.86
C PHE A 233 6.95 10.76 -14.17
N SER A 234 8.14 11.35 -14.34
CA SER A 234 8.86 11.31 -15.61
C SER A 234 9.22 9.91 -16.11
N GLY A 235 9.31 8.92 -15.22
CA GLY A 235 9.56 7.51 -15.55
C GLY A 235 8.31 6.63 -15.48
N ASP A 236 7.19 7.10 -14.94
CA ASP A 236 5.94 6.32 -14.87
C ASP A 236 4.68 7.20 -14.87
N ALA A 237 4.00 7.22 -16.02
CA ALA A 237 2.79 8.01 -16.25
C ALA A 237 1.54 7.53 -15.46
N ARG A 238 1.57 6.31 -14.91
CA ARG A 238 0.37 5.64 -14.35
C ARG A 238 0.08 6.05 -12.90
N ILE A 239 1.06 6.60 -12.19
CA ILE A 239 0.91 7.06 -10.80
C ILE A 239 0.72 8.57 -10.81
N ARG A 240 -0.33 9.07 -10.15
CA ARG A 240 -0.62 10.51 -10.05
C ARG A 240 -0.74 11.00 -8.62
N LEU A 241 0.03 12.04 -8.27
CA LEU A 241 -0.04 12.61 -6.93
C LEU A 241 -1.27 13.50 -6.74
N HIS A 242 -1.96 13.30 -5.62
CA HIS A 242 -2.95 14.22 -5.10
C HIS A 242 -2.24 15.32 -4.29
N GLY A 243 -2.40 16.56 -4.75
CA GLY A 243 -1.87 17.73 -4.04
C GLY A 243 -0.37 17.69 -3.77
N PHE A 244 0.40 16.98 -4.62
CA PHE A 244 1.85 16.75 -4.48
C PHE A 244 2.27 15.97 -3.22
N GLN A 245 1.34 15.30 -2.54
CA GLN A 245 1.57 14.73 -1.21
C GLN A 245 1.47 13.21 -1.16
N PHE A 246 0.49 12.64 -1.85
CA PHE A 246 0.23 11.20 -1.79
C PHE A 246 -0.41 10.69 -3.07
N TYR A 247 -0.22 9.40 -3.34
CA TYR A 247 -0.96 8.65 -4.33
C TYR A 247 -2.12 7.89 -3.67
N SER A 248 -3.25 7.80 -4.37
CA SER A 248 -4.39 6.96 -4.00
C SER A 248 -5.12 6.54 -5.27
N PHE A 249 -5.82 5.41 -5.22
CA PHE A 249 -6.65 4.94 -6.32
C PHE A 249 -7.99 4.43 -5.78
N ARG A 250 -9.00 4.37 -6.64
CA ARG A 250 -10.34 3.87 -6.31
C ARG A 250 -10.80 2.89 -7.36
N MET A 251 -11.64 1.94 -6.96
CA MET A 251 -12.28 1.01 -7.89
C MET A 251 -13.61 1.59 -8.35
N THR A 252 -13.84 1.62 -9.66
CA THR A 252 -15.13 1.97 -10.24
C THR A 252 -16.06 0.75 -10.31
N ASN A 253 -15.49 -0.44 -10.45
CA ASN A 253 -16.21 -1.71 -10.46
C ASN A 253 -15.88 -2.50 -9.18
N HIS A 254 -16.84 -2.59 -8.26
CA HIS A 254 -16.67 -3.25 -6.97
C HIS A 254 -16.65 -4.80 -7.04
N SER A 255 -16.90 -5.37 -8.22
CA SER A 255 -16.75 -6.81 -8.48
C SER A 255 -15.30 -7.23 -8.77
N ILE A 256 -14.41 -6.24 -8.95
CA ILE A 256 -12.97 -6.44 -9.20
C ILE A 256 -12.21 -5.97 -7.98
N TYR A 257 -11.35 -6.83 -7.45
CA TYR A 257 -10.38 -6.43 -6.44
C TYR A 257 -9.07 -6.05 -7.13
N SER A 258 -8.47 -4.94 -6.73
CA SER A 258 -7.14 -4.53 -7.20
C SER A 258 -6.36 -3.98 -6.03
N ILE A 259 -5.09 -4.38 -5.93
CA ILE A 259 -4.14 -3.91 -4.93
C ILE A 259 -2.80 -3.61 -5.58
N LEU A 260 -2.05 -2.69 -4.98
CA LEU A 260 -0.62 -2.58 -5.22
C LEU A 260 0.11 -3.27 -4.08
N THR A 261 1.07 -4.15 -4.39
CA THR A 261 1.84 -4.88 -3.38
C THR A 261 3.33 -4.79 -3.70
N THR A 262 4.15 -4.60 -2.69
CA THR A 262 5.62 -4.67 -2.82
C THR A 262 6.07 -6.11 -2.55
N ARG A 263 6.57 -6.76 -3.59
CA ARG A 263 7.15 -8.10 -3.54
C ARG A 263 8.56 -8.02 -4.11
N ASP A 264 9.53 -8.45 -3.33
CA ASP A 264 10.94 -8.37 -3.68
C ASP A 264 11.31 -6.96 -4.19
N TRP A 265 11.99 -6.87 -5.33
CA TRP A 265 12.48 -5.63 -5.95
C TRP A 265 11.44 -4.91 -6.82
N MET A 266 10.13 -5.17 -6.65
CA MET A 266 9.09 -4.56 -7.50
C MET A 266 7.85 -4.11 -6.72
N LEU A 267 7.17 -3.10 -7.28
CA LEU A 267 5.81 -2.75 -6.91
C LEU A 267 4.87 -3.22 -8.02
N GLU A 268 4.00 -4.17 -7.67
CA GLU A 268 3.11 -4.82 -8.64
C GLU A 268 1.66 -4.43 -8.41
N ARG A 269 0.93 -4.18 -9.49
CA ARG A 269 -0.53 -4.19 -9.46
C ARG A 269 -1.02 -5.60 -9.74
N VAL A 270 -1.82 -6.13 -8.82
CA VAL A 270 -2.52 -7.40 -9.04
C VAL A 270 -4.03 -7.19 -8.97
N THR A 271 -4.77 -7.99 -9.72
CA THR A 271 -6.22 -7.94 -9.81
C THR A 271 -6.85 -9.31 -9.60
N TRP A 272 -8.02 -9.35 -9.00
CA TRP A 272 -8.78 -10.57 -8.78
C TRP A 272 -10.25 -10.34 -9.08
N THR A 273 -10.88 -11.36 -9.67
CA THR A 273 -12.31 -11.39 -9.98
C THR A 273 -12.87 -12.73 -9.53
N SER A 274 -14.18 -12.81 -9.33
CA SER A 274 -14.84 -14.03 -8.86
C SER A 274 -14.69 -15.24 -9.79
N THR A 275 -14.34 -15.00 -11.06
CA THR A 275 -14.08 -16.05 -12.05
C THR A 275 -12.61 -16.50 -12.09
N SER A 276 -11.72 -15.82 -11.35
CA SER A 276 -10.28 -16.13 -11.31
C SER A 276 -9.94 -17.01 -10.12
N SER A 277 -9.11 -18.03 -10.33
CA SER A 277 -8.60 -18.92 -9.28
C SER A 277 -7.49 -18.30 -8.43
N GLU A 278 -6.80 -17.30 -8.96
CA GLU A 278 -5.62 -16.66 -8.38
C GLU A 278 -5.58 -15.16 -8.72
N TRP A 279 -4.71 -14.41 -8.04
CA TRP A 279 -4.44 -13.02 -8.42
C TRP A 279 -3.74 -12.95 -9.77
N LYS A 280 -4.34 -12.24 -10.72
CA LYS A 280 -3.73 -11.97 -12.00
C LYS A 280 -2.87 -10.73 -11.89
N ARG A 281 -1.59 -10.88 -12.21
CA ARG A 281 -0.70 -9.74 -12.35
C ARG A 281 -1.21 -8.86 -13.49
N SER A 282 -1.37 -7.56 -13.22
CA SER A 282 -1.62 -6.61 -14.30
C SER A 282 -0.38 -6.51 -15.18
N GLU A 283 -0.56 -6.27 -16.47
CA GLU A 283 0.54 -5.85 -17.35
C GLU A 283 1.07 -4.46 -16.96
N ASP A 284 0.37 -3.76 -16.05
CA ASP A 284 0.80 -2.51 -15.43
C ASP A 284 1.84 -2.73 -14.32
N TYR A 285 3.05 -3.13 -14.70
CA TYR A 285 4.18 -3.14 -13.79
C TYR A 285 4.70 -1.72 -13.55
N LEU A 286 4.88 -1.32 -12.29
CA LEU A 286 5.56 -0.08 -11.96
C LEU A 286 7.07 -0.38 -11.82
N PHE A 287 7.94 0.53 -12.28
CA PHE A 287 9.41 0.40 -12.19
C PHE A 287 10.06 -0.70 -13.04
N THR A 288 9.48 -1.07 -14.19
CA THR A 288 10.04 -2.10 -15.08
C THR A 288 10.85 -1.57 -16.26
N GLY A 289 10.90 -0.26 -16.45
CA GLY A 289 11.78 0.33 -17.45
C GLY A 289 13.23 0.06 -17.11
N ILE A 290 14.07 -0.19 -18.13
CA ILE A 290 15.51 -0.34 -17.93
C ILE A 290 16.06 0.89 -17.17
N CYS A 291 15.53 2.08 -17.45
CA CYS A 291 15.88 3.33 -16.77
C CYS A 291 15.19 3.57 -15.42
N ASP A 292 14.39 2.63 -14.94
CA ASP A 292 13.85 2.66 -13.58
C ASP A 292 14.86 2.20 -12.56
N ALA A 293 15.71 1.23 -12.93
CA ALA A 293 16.86 0.84 -12.14
C ALA A 293 17.82 2.03 -11.99
N TYR A 294 18.12 2.38 -10.73
CA TYR A 294 18.95 3.53 -10.39
C TYR A 294 20.34 3.46 -11.05
N THR A 295 20.91 2.27 -11.13
CA THR A 295 22.23 2.01 -11.70
C THR A 295 22.26 2.00 -13.23
N ALA A 296 21.11 1.87 -13.90
CA ALA A 296 21.04 1.73 -15.36
C ALA A 296 20.98 3.09 -16.07
N CYS A 297 20.13 4.03 -15.61
CA CYS A 297 20.02 5.36 -16.22
C CYS A 297 19.98 6.52 -15.20
N GLY A 298 20.10 6.22 -13.90
CA GLY A 298 19.95 7.21 -12.83
C GLY A 298 21.25 7.86 -12.34
N GLY A 299 22.40 7.42 -12.85
CA GLY A 299 23.68 8.08 -12.58
C GLY A 299 23.78 9.42 -13.32
N PRO A 300 24.47 10.43 -12.78
CA PRO A 300 24.59 11.77 -13.38
C PRO A 300 25.22 11.80 -14.79
N ASN A 301 25.61 10.63 -15.32
CA ASN A 301 26.42 10.44 -16.52
C ASN A 301 25.90 9.31 -17.44
N ASN A 302 24.68 8.80 -17.25
CA ASN A 302 24.23 7.57 -17.93
C ASN A 302 23.00 7.80 -18.83
N ASN A 303 23.08 8.74 -19.77
CA ASN A 303 22.06 8.78 -20.83
C ASN A 303 22.48 7.81 -21.94
N THR A 304 21.57 6.91 -22.26
CA THR A 304 21.74 5.84 -23.24
C THR A 304 21.68 6.34 -24.68
N GLU A 305 21.24 7.58 -24.94
CA GLU A 305 21.22 8.15 -26.30
C GLU A 305 22.63 8.37 -26.90
N TRP A 306 23.68 8.46 -26.09
CA TRP A 306 25.04 8.61 -26.59
C TRP A 306 25.82 7.29 -26.69
N ALA A 307 25.17 6.18 -26.33
CA ALA A 307 25.75 4.84 -26.37
C ALA A 307 25.57 4.14 -27.73
N GLU A 308 24.91 4.75 -28.71
CA GLU A 308 24.66 4.16 -30.04
C GLU A 308 25.88 4.11 -30.97
N ARG A 309 27.12 4.25 -30.48
CA ARG A 309 28.29 4.25 -31.38
C ARG A 309 29.47 3.37 -31.01
N ASP A 310 29.35 2.48 -30.03
CA ASP A 310 30.31 1.39 -29.86
C ASP A 310 29.59 0.14 -29.35
N GLU A 311 29.96 -1.02 -29.91
CA GLU A 311 29.45 -2.37 -29.61
C GLU A 311 29.66 -2.84 -28.14
N TRP A 312 30.01 -1.94 -27.23
CA TRP A 312 30.19 -2.19 -25.80
C TRP A 312 28.94 -1.79 -25.02
N VAL A 313 27.83 -2.48 -25.30
CA VAL A 313 26.64 -2.44 -24.43
C VAL A 313 26.92 -3.28 -23.18
N GLY A 314 27.71 -2.71 -22.28
CA GLY A 314 27.94 -3.21 -20.93
C GLY A 314 27.79 -2.05 -19.96
N ARG A 315 27.01 -2.24 -18.89
CA ARG A 315 26.86 -1.31 -17.75
C ARG A 315 28.17 -0.57 -17.45
N SER A 316 28.34 0.64 -17.97
CA SER A 316 29.50 1.46 -17.61
C SER A 316 29.23 2.02 -16.22
N ILE A 317 29.79 1.38 -15.20
CA ILE A 317 29.72 1.82 -13.80
C ILE A 317 30.34 3.23 -13.66
N SER A 318 31.24 3.61 -14.58
CA SER A 318 31.90 4.90 -14.64
C SER A 318 31.10 6.00 -15.34
N GLY A 319 30.01 5.67 -16.04
CA GLY A 319 29.23 6.60 -16.86
C GLY A 319 30.03 7.24 -18.00
N CYS A 320 29.49 8.31 -18.58
CA CYS A 320 30.11 9.15 -19.62
C CYS A 320 30.74 10.43 -19.05
N VAL A 321 31.76 10.96 -19.73
CA VAL A 321 32.35 12.29 -19.45
C VAL A 321 32.28 13.17 -20.68
N ARG A 322 32.23 14.49 -20.50
CA ARG A 322 32.24 15.46 -21.61
C ARG A 322 33.56 15.35 -22.38
N ARG A 323 33.48 15.31 -23.72
CA ARG A 323 34.66 15.33 -24.61
C ARG A 323 35.43 16.65 -24.54
N THR A 324 34.71 17.76 -24.35
CA THR A 324 35.27 19.11 -24.30
C THR A 324 35.04 19.72 -22.91
N GLN A 325 36.10 20.30 -22.34
CA GLN A 325 36.03 20.99 -21.06
C GLN A 325 35.25 22.31 -21.18
N LEU A 326 34.36 22.58 -20.23
CA LEU A 326 33.58 23.81 -20.21
C LEU A 326 34.40 24.99 -19.67
N SER A 327 34.25 26.14 -20.32
CA SER A 327 34.81 27.44 -19.90
C SER A 327 33.72 28.33 -19.30
N CYS A 328 33.89 28.80 -18.06
CA CYS A 328 32.94 29.75 -17.47
C CYS A 328 32.98 31.07 -18.26
N GLY A 329 31.85 31.45 -18.89
CA GLY A 329 31.72 32.68 -19.67
C GLY A 329 31.86 32.53 -21.20
N GLY A 330 32.06 31.31 -21.71
CA GLY A 330 31.97 31.04 -23.16
C GLY A 330 30.52 30.92 -23.65
N ASP A 331 30.32 31.10 -24.96
CA ASP A 331 29.07 30.74 -25.66
C ASP A 331 28.94 29.22 -25.66
N HIS A 332 28.20 28.69 -24.68
CA HIS A 332 27.86 27.27 -24.60
C HIS A 332 26.42 27.09 -25.04
N ASP A 333 26.21 26.16 -25.97
CA ASP A 333 24.87 25.74 -26.33
C ASP A 333 24.44 24.50 -25.56
N PHE A 334 23.13 24.33 -25.46
CA PHE A 334 22.52 23.20 -24.76
C PHE A 334 22.11 22.16 -25.79
N PHE A 335 22.38 20.89 -25.48
CA PHE A 335 21.82 19.79 -26.23
C PHE A 335 20.45 19.45 -25.64
N GLU A 336 19.40 19.52 -26.47
CA GLU A 336 18.05 19.18 -26.07
C GLU A 336 17.87 17.66 -26.08
N LEU A 337 17.38 17.13 -24.96
CA LEU A 337 17.11 15.71 -24.77
C LEU A 337 15.60 15.50 -24.72
N ASN A 338 15.07 14.77 -25.68
CA ASN A 338 13.63 14.56 -25.81
C ASN A 338 13.23 13.18 -25.29
N ASN A 339 12.04 13.09 -24.69
CA ASN A 339 11.47 11.83 -24.18
C ASN A 339 12.39 11.09 -23.19
N THR A 340 13.16 11.84 -22.41
CA THR A 340 14.04 11.27 -21.39
C THR A 340 13.40 11.32 -20.01
N LYS A 341 13.65 10.29 -19.21
CA LYS A 341 13.36 10.33 -17.79
C LYS A 341 14.32 11.31 -17.13
N MET A 342 13.81 12.24 -16.33
CA MET A 342 14.65 13.18 -15.61
C MET A 342 15.58 12.45 -14.61
N PRO A 343 16.83 12.92 -14.45
CA PRO A 343 17.80 12.30 -13.57
C PRO A 343 17.58 12.69 -12.10
N ASP A 344 18.53 12.31 -11.23
CA ASP A 344 18.40 12.54 -9.80
C ASP A 344 18.23 14.01 -9.40
N THR A 345 17.11 14.32 -8.75
CA THR A 345 16.83 15.67 -8.26
C THR A 345 17.41 16.00 -6.89
N LYS A 346 18.13 15.08 -6.21
CA LYS A 346 18.74 15.35 -4.88
C LYS A 346 19.60 16.61 -4.81
N THR A 347 20.35 16.88 -5.87
CA THR A 347 21.22 18.08 -5.98
C THR A 347 20.61 19.16 -6.88
N ALA A 348 19.39 18.96 -7.36
CA ALA A 348 18.71 19.93 -8.22
C ALA A 348 18.12 21.06 -7.37
N THR A 349 18.05 22.25 -7.96
CA THR A 349 17.31 23.38 -7.39
C THR A 349 16.07 23.64 -8.23
N VAL A 350 14.97 23.96 -7.56
CA VAL A 350 13.67 24.18 -8.21
C VAL A 350 13.23 25.60 -7.91
N ASP A 351 13.16 26.43 -8.94
CA ASP A 351 12.52 27.75 -8.86
C ASP A 351 11.21 27.76 -9.64
N ARG A 352 10.09 27.72 -8.91
CA ARG A 352 8.74 27.69 -9.51
C ARG A 352 8.30 29.06 -10.07
N GLY A 353 9.02 30.14 -9.76
CA GLY A 353 8.78 31.49 -10.30
C GLY A 353 9.34 31.67 -11.72
N ILE A 354 10.30 30.84 -12.12
CA ILE A 354 10.85 30.81 -13.48
C ILE A 354 10.05 29.81 -14.32
N ILE A 355 9.02 30.31 -14.99
CA ILE A 355 8.14 29.50 -15.85
C ILE A 355 8.66 29.46 -17.29
N ASP A 356 9.42 30.48 -17.70
CA ASP A 356 9.99 30.59 -19.05
C ASP A 356 11.32 29.81 -19.13
N GLY A 357 11.33 28.83 -20.03
CA GLY A 357 12.50 28.03 -20.34
C GLY A 357 13.72 28.84 -20.75
N LYS A 358 13.55 30.00 -21.43
CA LYS A 358 14.65 30.90 -21.79
C LYS A 358 15.30 31.50 -20.54
N LYS A 359 14.49 31.95 -19.58
CA LYS A 359 14.98 32.47 -18.30
C LYS A 359 15.65 31.38 -17.46
N CYS A 360 15.18 30.14 -17.54
CA CYS A 360 15.87 29.01 -16.94
C CYS A 360 17.25 28.80 -17.58
N LYS A 361 17.32 28.80 -18.92
CA LYS A 361 18.59 28.70 -19.68
C LYS A 361 19.56 29.81 -19.27
N GLU A 362 19.10 31.06 -19.21
CA GLU A 362 19.89 32.22 -18.77
C GLU A 362 20.42 32.05 -17.34
N ARG A 363 19.57 31.60 -16.40
CA ARG A 363 19.99 31.34 -15.03
C ARG A 363 21.04 30.23 -14.96
N CYS A 364 20.83 29.13 -15.68
CA CYS A 364 21.83 28.05 -15.79
C CYS A 364 23.14 28.56 -16.40
N LEU A 365 23.08 29.50 -17.34
CA LEU A 365 24.26 30.13 -17.93
C LEU A 365 24.94 31.14 -16.99
N SER A 366 24.24 31.69 -16.01
CA SER A 366 24.83 32.62 -15.04
C SER A 366 25.59 31.92 -13.91
N ASP A 367 25.23 30.68 -13.59
CA ASP A 367 25.82 29.92 -12.49
C ASP A 367 26.88 28.92 -13.02
N CYS A 368 28.16 29.22 -12.75
CA CYS A 368 29.26 28.39 -13.22
C CYS A 368 29.42 27.05 -12.45
N ILE A 369 28.73 26.88 -11.31
CA ILE A 369 28.62 25.58 -10.62
C ILE A 369 27.62 24.70 -11.37
N TRP A 370 26.49 25.28 -11.81
CA TRP A 370 25.50 24.61 -12.66
C TRP A 370 26.03 24.20 -14.03
N LYS A 371 26.99 24.95 -14.59
CA LYS A 371 27.69 24.53 -15.82
C LYS A 371 28.58 23.31 -15.62
N ARG A 372 29.19 23.16 -14.44
CA ARG A 372 30.11 22.05 -14.12
C ARG A 372 29.40 20.70 -13.99
N TRP A 373 28.13 20.73 -13.59
CA TRP A 373 27.23 19.59 -13.54
C TRP A 373 26.19 19.69 -14.67
N THR A 374 25.43 18.64 -14.95
CA THR A 374 24.39 18.64 -15.99
C THR A 374 23.22 19.49 -15.52
N GLY A 375 23.26 20.80 -15.80
CA GLY A 375 22.12 21.69 -15.57
C GLY A 375 20.94 21.30 -16.46
N LEU A 376 19.83 20.88 -15.85
CA LEU A 376 18.59 20.55 -16.55
C LEU A 376 17.58 21.65 -16.33
N CYS A 377 17.15 22.26 -17.42
CA CYS A 377 15.96 23.10 -17.47
C CYS A 377 14.86 22.29 -18.13
N ASP A 378 13.82 21.96 -17.37
CA ASP A 378 12.61 21.40 -17.95
C ASP A 378 11.89 22.50 -18.74
N LEU A 379 11.82 22.33 -20.05
CA LEU A 379 11.15 23.23 -20.97
C LEU A 379 9.69 22.81 -21.21
N ASP A 380 9.27 21.62 -20.75
CA ASP A 380 7.99 21.02 -21.12
C ASP A 380 6.90 21.34 -20.09
N ARG A 381 6.57 22.63 -19.98
CA ARG A 381 5.25 23.05 -19.48
C ARG A 381 4.43 23.55 -20.64
N ARG A 382 3.66 22.64 -21.25
CA ARG A 382 2.52 23.05 -22.06
C ARG A 382 1.57 23.89 -21.19
N PRO A 383 1.23 25.12 -21.61
CA PRO A 383 0.28 25.96 -20.87
C PRO A 383 -1.09 25.28 -20.81
N ARG A 384 -1.82 25.54 -19.71
CA ARG A 384 -3.15 24.99 -19.42
C ARG A 384 -4.18 25.33 -20.48
#